data_AF-A0A820QFZ2-F1
#
_entry.id   AF-A0A820QFZ2-F1
#
_cell.length_a   1.000
_cell.length_b   1.000
_cell.length_c   1.000
_cell.angle_alpha   90.00
_cell.angle_beta   90.00
_cell.angle_gamma   90.00
#
_symmetry.space_group_name_H-M   'P 1'
#
loop_
_entity.id
_entity.type
_entity.pdbx_description
1 polymer ?
#
loop_
_entity_poly.entity_id
_entity_poly.type
_entity_poly.pdbx_seq_one_letter_code
_entity_poly.pdbx_strand_id
1 'polypeptide(L)'
;MNHVNSYGIIRGLQFASFVVQYFGLVLDLLALGLQRASDMAGLPQMPNDSLTFQEVVVETAHPIRRFCRYIDRLHIFFCFTAEEARDLIQRYLTEHPDPNNENIVGYNNNRCWPHNPNLLFNMCGFECRILPKIRKTHEEFVHKDDVCNLQNETTKERTAQYFLSVDVESMNRYHNRVRQILMASGSTTFTKIANKWNAALIGCMTYFREAVVNTQELLDLLVESENKIQTRIKIGLNSKMPSRFPPVVFYTPTELGCLGMLSVGHISIPQSDLRWSKQTNVGITHFCSRMNHDEDQLILILYPHIVPWEA
;
A
#
# COMPACT_ATOMS: atom_id res chain seq x y z
N MET A 1 27.91 25.01 -10.45
CA MET A 1 27.21 26.31 -10.30
C MET A 1 26.97 26.51 -8.83
N ASN A 2 27.33 27.68 -8.29
CA ASN A 2 27.18 28.00 -6.87
C ASN A 2 26.04 29.01 -6.72
N HIS A 3 25.18 28.81 -5.73
CA HIS A 3 24.14 29.77 -5.36
C HIS A 3 23.98 29.75 -3.83
N VAL A 4 23.49 30.85 -3.27
CA VAL A 4 23.11 30.93 -1.85
C VAL A 4 21.62 30.65 -1.76
N ASN A 5 21.23 29.63 -0.98
CA ASN A 5 19.82 29.34 -0.74
C ASN A 5 19.26 30.27 0.34
N SER A 6 18.41 31.22 -0.07
CA SER A 6 17.84 32.25 0.81
C SER A 6 16.36 32.02 1.18
N TYR A 7 15.71 30.96 0.67
CA TYR A 7 14.26 30.77 0.83
C TYR A 7 13.87 29.38 1.37
N GLY A 8 14.38 28.31 0.76
CA GLY A 8 13.94 26.94 1.09
C GLY A 8 14.74 26.28 2.21
N ILE A 9 14.18 25.23 2.82
CA ILE A 9 14.91 24.38 3.77
C ILE A 9 15.73 23.31 3.04
N ILE A 10 16.94 23.06 3.54
CA ILE A 10 17.79 21.96 3.07
C ILE A 10 17.41 20.68 3.84
N ARG A 11 16.78 19.73 3.15
CA ARG A 11 16.28 18.47 3.76
C ARG A 11 17.39 17.52 4.24
N GLY A 12 18.63 17.71 3.77
CA GLY A 12 19.78 16.88 4.15
C GLY A 12 20.41 17.22 5.50
N LEU A 13 19.94 18.27 6.19
CA LEU A 13 20.41 18.62 7.52
C LEU A 13 19.81 17.68 8.57
N GLN A 14 20.57 17.29 9.58
CA GLN A 14 20.11 16.33 10.59
C GLN A 14 18.86 16.79 11.36
N PHE A 15 18.72 18.10 11.61
CA PHE A 15 17.56 18.68 12.30
C PHE A 15 16.42 19.08 11.35
N ALA A 16 16.54 18.86 10.04
CA ALA A 16 15.52 19.29 9.08
C ALA A 16 14.17 18.62 9.32
N SER A 17 14.17 17.36 9.78
CA SER A 17 12.95 16.61 10.13
C SER A 17 12.15 17.32 11.21
N PHE A 18 12.81 17.83 12.26
CA PHE A 18 12.15 18.57 13.33
C PHE A 18 11.50 19.86 12.80
N VAL A 19 12.23 20.64 12.01
CA VAL A 19 11.71 21.91 11.45
C VAL A 19 10.50 21.65 10.55
N VAL A 20 10.55 20.63 9.68
CA VAL A 20 9.43 20.26 8.81
C VAL A 20 8.22 19.82 9.62
N GLN A 21 8.40 19.01 10.67
CA GLN A 21 7.29 18.55 11.50
C GLN A 21 6.67 19.67 12.33
N TYR A 22 7.48 20.56 12.90
CA TYR A 22 7.01 21.71 13.65
C TYR A 22 6.26 22.70 12.75
N PHE A 23 6.79 22.98 11.56
CA PHE A 23 6.08 23.82 10.59
C PHE A 23 4.79 23.15 10.11
N GLY A 24 4.80 21.83 9.91
CA GLY A 24 3.60 21.04 9.65
C GLY A 24 2.55 21.20 10.75
N LEU A 25 2.94 21.20 12.02
CA LEU A 25 2.03 21.46 13.14
C LEU A 25 1.38 22.85 13.06
N VAL A 26 2.14 23.88 12.67
CA VAL A 26 1.58 25.23 12.46
C VAL A 26 0.50 25.21 11.37
N LEU A 27 0.74 24.48 10.27
CA LEU A 27 -0.26 24.30 9.20
C LEU A 27 -1.46 23.47 9.67
N ASP A 28 -1.25 22.45 10.51
CA ASP A 28 -2.32 21.64 11.09
C ASP A 28 -3.28 22.51 11.92
N LEU A 29 -2.73 23.45 12.71
CA LEU A 29 -3.53 24.41 13.49
C LEU A 29 -4.32 25.38 12.60
N LEU A 30 -3.78 25.76 11.43
CA LEU A 30 -4.51 26.59 10.46
C LEU A 30 -5.63 25.81 9.77
N ALA A 31 -5.41 24.53 9.48
CA ALA A 31 -6.40 23.69 8.82
C ALA A 31 -7.55 23.27 9.76
N LEU A 32 -7.24 22.94 11.01
CA LEU A 32 -8.23 22.50 12.01
C LEU A 32 -8.89 23.65 12.76
N GLY A 33 -8.17 24.76 12.96
CA GLY A 33 -8.53 25.79 13.93
C GLY A 33 -8.21 25.37 15.36
N LEU A 34 -8.01 26.36 16.24
CA LEU A 34 -7.54 26.15 17.62
C LEU A 34 -8.50 25.31 18.45
N GLN A 35 -9.81 25.52 18.30
CA GLN A 35 -10.83 24.81 19.08
C GLN A 35 -10.82 23.32 18.74
N ARG A 36 -10.91 22.96 17.45
CA ARG A 36 -10.94 21.55 17.06
C ARG A 36 -9.60 20.85 17.30
N ALA A 37 -8.49 21.55 17.11
CA ALA A 37 -7.18 21.00 17.45
C ALA A 37 -7.04 20.71 18.96
N SER A 38 -7.55 21.59 19.82
CA SER A 38 -7.58 21.37 21.27
C SER A 38 -8.46 20.18 21.66
N ASP A 39 -9.64 20.04 21.04
CA ASP A 39 -10.53 18.90 21.29
C ASP A 39 -9.86 17.56 20.95
N MET A 40 -9.11 17.53 19.84
CA MET A 40 -8.38 16.34 19.39
C MET A 40 -7.18 16.02 20.29
N ALA A 41 -6.40 17.03 20.67
CA ALA A 41 -5.22 16.85 21.52
C ALA A 41 -5.59 16.48 22.97
N GLY A 42 -6.76 16.90 23.45
CA GLY A 42 -7.16 16.75 24.84
C GLY A 42 -6.53 17.80 25.75
N LEU A 43 -6.74 17.67 27.06
CA LEU A 43 -6.20 18.60 28.03
C LEU A 43 -4.67 18.43 28.14
N PRO A 44 -3.89 19.51 28.32
CA PRO A 44 -2.43 19.39 28.46
C PRO A 44 -1.97 18.47 29.60
N GLN A 45 -2.77 18.37 30.67
CA GLN A 45 -2.50 17.47 31.79
C GLN A 45 -2.83 16.00 31.49
N MET A 46 -3.74 15.76 30.55
CA MET A 46 -4.23 14.43 30.17
C MET A 46 -4.53 14.42 28.67
N PRO A 47 -3.49 14.34 27.83
CA PRO A 47 -3.64 14.34 26.38
C PRO A 47 -4.32 13.05 25.91
N ASN A 48 -5.04 13.15 24.80
CA ASN A 48 -5.69 11.99 24.20
C ASN A 48 -4.68 11.16 23.39
N ASP A 49 -4.95 9.86 23.28
CA ASP A 49 -4.25 9.00 22.35
C ASP A 49 -4.71 9.28 20.90
N SER A 50 -3.89 8.86 19.94
CA SER A 50 -4.16 9.03 18.52
C SER A 50 -5.56 8.50 18.14
N LEU A 51 -6.34 9.34 17.45
CA LEU A 51 -7.69 9.02 16.96
C LEU A 51 -8.73 8.73 18.07
N THR A 52 -8.45 9.08 19.32
CA THR A 52 -9.40 8.94 20.44
C THR A 52 -9.89 10.31 20.94
N PHE A 53 -11.06 10.31 21.58
CA PHE A 53 -11.60 11.47 22.29
C PHE A 53 -12.04 11.04 23.69
N GLN A 54 -12.10 11.99 24.62
CA GLN A 54 -12.57 11.71 25.99
C GLN A 54 -14.07 11.38 26.03
N GLU A 55 -14.87 12.07 25.19
CA GLU A 55 -16.32 11.92 25.16
C GLU A 55 -16.85 11.91 23.73
N VAL A 56 -17.93 11.14 23.52
CA VAL A 56 -18.64 11.04 22.23
C VAL A 56 -19.24 12.38 21.82
N VAL A 57 -19.63 13.22 22.80
CA VAL A 57 -20.19 14.55 22.53
C VAL A 57 -19.14 15.46 21.87
N VAL A 58 -17.90 15.45 22.37
CA VAL A 58 -16.79 16.21 21.79
C VAL A 58 -16.42 15.66 20.40
N GLU A 59 -16.46 14.34 20.23
CA GLU A 59 -16.26 13.71 18.93
C GLU A 59 -17.33 14.17 17.91
N THR A 60 -18.59 14.26 18.32
CA THR A 60 -19.73 14.60 17.45
C THR A 60 -20.00 16.08 17.25
N ALA A 61 -19.41 16.95 18.07
CA ALA A 61 -19.60 18.39 17.99
C ALA A 61 -19.12 19.04 16.68
N HIS A 62 -18.21 18.39 15.93
CA HIS A 62 -17.64 18.95 14.69
C HIS A 62 -17.63 17.94 13.54
N PRO A 63 -17.79 18.36 12.26
CA PRO A 63 -17.75 17.44 11.12
C PRO A 63 -16.42 16.70 10.94
N ILE A 64 -15.29 17.35 11.23
CA ILE A 64 -13.96 16.71 11.18
C ILE A 64 -13.82 15.72 12.34
N ARG A 65 -13.83 14.42 12.06
CA ARG A 65 -13.78 13.36 13.09
C ARG A 65 -12.39 12.80 13.34
N ARG A 66 -11.60 12.60 12.29
CA ARG A 66 -10.23 12.10 12.40
C ARG A 66 -9.30 12.96 11.57
N PHE A 67 -8.09 13.16 12.07
CA PHE A 67 -7.03 13.90 11.41
C PHE A 67 -5.71 13.18 11.62
N CYS A 68 -4.96 12.99 10.55
CA CYS A 68 -3.61 12.45 10.59
C CYS A 68 -2.75 13.13 9.53
N ARG A 69 -1.56 13.58 9.93
CA ARG A 69 -0.53 14.04 8.99
C ARG A 69 0.64 13.09 8.98
N TYR A 70 0.96 12.56 7.82
CA TYR A 70 2.17 11.77 7.60
C TYR A 70 3.17 12.60 6.80
N ILE A 71 4.09 13.27 7.51
CA ILE A 71 5.10 14.20 6.96
C ILE A 71 4.42 15.35 6.20
N ASP A 72 4.13 15.16 4.92
CA ASP A 72 3.54 16.11 3.97
C ASP A 72 2.15 15.70 3.47
N ARG A 73 1.69 14.48 3.78
CA ARG A 73 0.36 13.99 3.41
C ARG A 73 -0.65 14.20 4.54
N LEU A 74 -1.80 14.78 4.21
CA LEU A 74 -2.91 15.03 5.13
C LEU A 74 -4.04 14.03 4.87
N HIS A 75 -4.54 13.42 5.94
CA HIS A 75 -5.69 12.53 5.93
C HIS A 75 -6.74 13.08 6.89
N ILE A 76 -7.91 13.45 6.35
CA ILE A 76 -9.01 14.05 7.11
C ILE A 76 -10.26 13.23 6.87
N PHE A 77 -10.90 12.78 7.95
CA PHE A 77 -12.16 12.05 7.89
C PHE A 77 -13.30 12.96 8.35
N PHE A 78 -14.28 13.16 7.47
CA PHE A 78 -15.46 13.98 7.72
C PHE A 78 -16.70 13.12 7.93
N CYS A 79 -17.55 13.54 8.86
CA CYS A 79 -18.90 13.01 9.05
C CYS A 79 -19.87 14.19 9.07
N PHE A 80 -20.60 14.37 7.97
CA PHE A 80 -21.59 15.43 7.82
C PHE A 80 -22.99 14.91 8.04
N THR A 81 -23.85 15.73 8.64
CA THR A 81 -25.29 15.55 8.56
C THR A 81 -25.82 15.94 7.17
N ALA A 82 -27.05 15.55 6.86
CA ALA A 82 -27.65 15.87 5.57
C ALA A 82 -27.82 17.40 5.37
N GLU A 83 -28.04 18.16 6.45
CA GLU A 83 -28.17 19.62 6.39
C GLU A 83 -26.82 20.29 6.17
N GLU A 84 -25.79 19.90 6.95
CA GLU A 84 -24.43 20.43 6.79
C GLU A 84 -23.85 20.14 5.40
N ALA A 85 -24.07 18.93 4.88
CA ALA A 85 -23.61 18.57 3.54
C ALA A 85 -24.30 19.41 2.45
N ARG A 86 -25.62 19.61 2.55
CA ARG A 86 -26.35 20.45 1.58
C ARG A 86 -25.90 21.90 1.64
N ASP A 87 -25.74 22.46 2.83
CA ASP A 87 -25.27 23.84 3.01
C ASP A 87 -23.85 24.03 2.45
N LEU A 88 -22.93 23.09 2.73
CA LEU A 88 -21.56 23.15 2.21
C LEU A 88 -21.53 23.06 0.68
N ILE A 89 -22.30 22.14 0.09
CA ILE A 89 -22.41 22.01 -1.37
C ILE A 89 -22.99 23.27 -1.99
N GLN A 90 -24.03 23.86 -1.38
CA GLN A 90 -24.65 25.09 -1.86
C GLN A 90 -23.67 26.26 -1.84
N ARG A 91 -22.90 26.43 -0.75
CA ARG A 91 -21.85 27.45 -0.67
C ARG A 91 -20.78 27.24 -1.73
N TYR A 92 -20.32 26.01 -1.94
CA TYR A 92 -19.36 25.68 -2.98
C TYR A 92 -19.88 26.04 -4.39
N LEU A 93 -21.11 25.64 -4.73
CA LEU A 93 -21.71 25.92 -6.04
C LEU A 93 -22.08 27.39 -6.26
N THR A 94 -22.23 28.17 -5.19
CA THR A 94 -22.44 29.62 -5.28
C THR A 94 -21.16 30.34 -5.75
N GLU A 95 -20.00 29.93 -5.24
CA GLU A 95 -18.69 30.44 -5.66
C GLU A 95 -18.19 29.80 -6.97
N HIS A 96 -18.57 28.54 -7.22
CA HIS A 96 -18.17 27.75 -8.38
C HIS A 96 -19.39 27.15 -9.10
N PRO A 97 -20.13 27.95 -9.89
CA PRO A 97 -21.34 27.48 -10.56
C PRO A 97 -20.99 26.45 -11.64
N ASP A 98 -21.71 25.33 -11.65
CA ASP A 98 -21.57 24.25 -12.64
C ASP A 98 -22.89 24.00 -13.39
N PRO A 99 -23.21 24.80 -14.42
CA PRO A 99 -24.44 24.65 -15.19
C PRO A 99 -24.45 23.40 -16.08
N ASN A 100 -23.27 22.81 -16.37
CA ASN A 100 -23.10 21.73 -17.36
C ASN A 100 -22.84 20.35 -16.72
N ASN A 101 -22.82 20.25 -15.39
CA ASN A 101 -22.44 19.04 -14.64
C ASN A 101 -21.03 18.51 -15.00
N GLU A 102 -20.09 19.41 -15.28
CA GLU A 102 -18.72 19.06 -15.68
C GLU A 102 -17.84 18.61 -14.51
N ASN A 103 -18.26 18.87 -13.26
CA ASN A 103 -17.53 18.49 -12.05
C ASN A 103 -17.20 16.98 -11.97
N ILE A 104 -18.00 16.11 -12.62
CA ILE A 104 -17.81 14.66 -12.61
C ILE A 104 -16.63 14.24 -13.52
N VAL A 105 -16.35 14.99 -14.58
CA VAL A 105 -15.38 14.59 -15.64
C VAL A 105 -13.94 14.60 -15.10
N GLY A 106 -13.60 15.56 -14.24
CA GLY A 106 -12.27 15.72 -13.65
C GLY A 106 -12.05 14.94 -12.35
N TYR A 107 -13.04 14.19 -11.87
CA TYR A 107 -12.96 13.54 -10.56
C TYR A 107 -12.12 12.24 -10.65
N ASN A 108 -10.91 12.29 -10.10
CA ASN A 108 -10.02 11.14 -10.06
C ASN A 108 -10.54 10.08 -9.09
N ASN A 109 -10.68 8.85 -9.58
CA ASN A 109 -11.03 7.68 -8.77
C ASN A 109 -9.95 6.60 -8.88
N ASN A 110 -9.76 5.87 -7.79
CA ASN A 110 -8.85 4.73 -7.79
C ASN A 110 -9.39 3.62 -8.70
N ARG A 111 -8.55 3.19 -9.63
CA ARG A 111 -8.91 2.19 -10.65
C ARG A 111 -8.69 0.74 -10.20
N CYS A 112 -8.02 0.56 -9.07
CA CYS A 112 -7.61 -0.75 -8.57
C CYS A 112 -8.79 -1.57 -8.00
N TRP A 113 -9.90 -0.91 -7.63
CA TRP A 113 -11.08 -1.59 -7.08
C TRP A 113 -12.27 -1.63 -8.05
N PRO A 114 -13.04 -2.73 -8.07
CA PRO A 114 -14.29 -2.79 -8.84
C PRO A 114 -15.34 -1.84 -8.27
N HIS A 115 -16.17 -1.28 -9.15
CA HIS A 115 -17.14 -0.22 -8.87
C HIS A 115 -18.15 -0.64 -7.79
N ASN A 116 -18.04 -0.07 -6.58
CA ASN A 116 -18.96 -0.33 -5.46
C ASN A 116 -18.94 0.80 -4.42
N PRO A 117 -20.02 0.98 -3.63
CA PRO A 117 -20.15 2.05 -2.62
C PRO A 117 -19.33 1.71 -1.36
N ASN A 118 -18.05 2.05 -1.37
CA ASN A 118 -17.13 1.83 -0.26
C ASN A 118 -16.41 3.12 0.11
N LEU A 119 -15.88 3.17 1.34
CA LEU A 119 -14.90 4.18 1.71
C LEU A 119 -13.53 3.72 1.23
N LEU A 120 -12.93 4.48 0.31
CA LEU A 120 -11.60 4.24 -0.24
C LEU A 120 -10.64 5.32 0.26
N PHE A 121 -9.44 4.91 0.65
CA PHE A 121 -8.35 5.84 0.93
C PHE A 121 -7.01 5.15 0.65
N ASN A 122 -5.95 5.94 0.54
CA ASN A 122 -4.59 5.45 0.46
C ASN A 122 -3.78 6.06 1.61
N MET A 123 -3.05 5.23 2.34
CA MET A 123 -2.18 5.67 3.43
C MET A 123 -0.92 4.83 3.45
N CYS A 124 0.24 5.49 3.58
CA CYS A 124 1.55 4.82 3.65
C CYS A 124 1.86 3.84 2.50
N GLY A 125 1.25 4.05 1.32
CA GLY A 125 1.44 3.17 0.16
C GLY A 125 0.56 1.91 0.15
N PHE A 126 -0.37 1.82 1.10
CA PHE A 126 -1.48 0.88 1.06
C PHE A 126 -2.71 1.56 0.48
N GLU A 127 -3.37 0.85 -0.42
CA GLU A 127 -4.71 1.19 -0.86
C GLU A 127 -5.74 0.40 -0.06
N CYS A 128 -6.67 1.13 0.54
CA CYS A 128 -7.48 0.67 1.64
C CYS A 128 -8.96 0.82 1.28
N ARG A 129 -9.72 -0.25 1.46
CA ARG A 129 -11.16 -0.26 1.22
C ARG A 129 -11.90 -0.78 2.45
N ILE A 130 -12.79 0.05 3.01
CA ILE A 130 -13.66 -0.34 4.13
C ILE A 130 -15.07 -0.61 3.61
N LEU A 131 -15.59 -1.80 3.93
CA LEU A 131 -16.95 -2.23 3.65
C LEU A 131 -17.69 -2.56 4.96
N PRO A 132 -18.67 -1.74 5.36
CA PRO A 132 -19.52 -2.03 6.52
C PRO A 132 -20.47 -3.22 6.27
N LYS A 133 -20.67 -4.06 7.29
CA LYS A 133 -21.56 -5.24 7.23
C LYS A 133 -22.99 -4.87 6.82
N ILE A 134 -23.48 -3.75 7.34
CA ILE A 134 -24.87 -3.27 7.17
C ILE A 134 -25.20 -2.97 5.69
N ARG A 135 -24.19 -2.64 4.87
CA ARG A 135 -24.40 -2.30 3.45
C ARG A 135 -24.25 -3.51 2.51
N LYS A 136 -23.94 -4.69 3.04
CA LYS A 136 -23.78 -5.91 2.24
C LYS A 136 -25.15 -6.57 2.07
N THR A 137 -25.66 -6.62 0.83
CA THR A 137 -27.06 -6.99 0.53
C THR A 137 -27.34 -8.50 0.56
N HIS A 138 -26.36 -9.37 0.29
CA HIS A 138 -26.65 -10.79 0.02
C HIS A 138 -25.67 -11.86 0.54
N GLU A 139 -24.59 -11.50 1.24
CA GLU A 139 -23.62 -12.51 1.71
C GLU A 139 -23.09 -12.19 3.11
N GLU A 140 -23.01 -13.21 3.96
CA GLU A 140 -22.25 -13.16 5.20
C GLU A 140 -20.76 -12.88 4.91
N PHE A 141 -20.03 -12.41 5.93
CA PHE A 141 -18.59 -12.20 5.79
C PHE A 141 -17.89 -13.55 5.62
N VAL A 142 -17.36 -13.79 4.43
CA VAL A 142 -16.47 -14.93 4.20
C VAL A 142 -15.15 -14.61 4.91
N HIS A 143 -14.78 -15.46 5.86
CA HIS A 143 -13.41 -15.50 6.36
C HIS A 143 -12.49 -15.95 5.23
N LYS A 144 -11.75 -15.00 4.68
CA LYS A 144 -10.56 -15.28 3.88
C LYS A 144 -9.37 -14.77 4.66
N ASP A 145 -8.25 -15.48 4.57
CA ASP A 145 -7.00 -15.12 5.25
C ASP A 145 -6.45 -13.76 4.80
N ASP A 146 -6.93 -13.24 3.67
CA ASP A 146 -6.46 -11.99 3.06
C ASP A 146 -7.33 -10.75 3.41
N VAL A 147 -8.30 -10.87 4.32
CA VAL A 147 -9.26 -9.80 4.66
C VAL A 147 -9.30 -9.53 6.15
N CYS A 148 -8.97 -8.30 6.54
CA CYS A 148 -9.01 -7.91 7.93
C CYS A 148 -10.42 -7.60 8.40
N ASN A 149 -10.77 -8.08 9.61
CA ASN A 149 -12.10 -7.91 10.16
C ASN A 149 -12.06 -6.88 11.29
N LEU A 150 -12.67 -5.72 11.05
CA LEU A 150 -12.72 -4.64 12.03
C LEU A 150 -13.76 -4.96 13.10
N GLN A 151 -13.29 -5.01 14.35
CA GLN A 151 -14.10 -5.26 15.53
C GLN A 151 -14.46 -3.92 16.21
N ASN A 152 -15.73 -3.76 16.57
CA ASN A 152 -16.16 -2.64 17.41
C ASN A 152 -15.64 -2.85 18.83
N GLU A 153 -15.01 -1.83 19.39
CA GLU A 153 -14.41 -1.90 20.72
C GLU A 153 -15.44 -2.13 21.84
N THR A 154 -16.64 -1.55 21.74
CA THR A 154 -17.66 -1.65 22.80
C THR A 154 -18.45 -2.95 22.70
N THR A 155 -18.99 -3.28 21.52
CA THR A 155 -19.85 -4.46 21.34
C THR A 155 -19.05 -5.74 21.12
N LYS A 156 -17.76 -5.62 20.79
CA LYS A 156 -16.90 -6.74 20.38
C LYS A 156 -17.39 -7.47 19.13
N GLU A 157 -18.36 -6.91 18.41
CA GLU A 157 -18.85 -7.47 17.16
C GLU A 157 -17.99 -7.03 15.97
N ARG A 158 -17.88 -7.88 14.96
CA ARG A 158 -17.24 -7.54 13.67
C ARG A 158 -18.21 -6.75 12.81
N THR A 159 -17.95 -5.45 12.66
CA THR A 159 -18.87 -4.50 12.02
C THR A 159 -18.50 -4.15 10.59
N ALA A 160 -17.23 -4.31 10.21
CA ALA A 160 -16.75 -3.99 8.87
C ALA A 160 -15.62 -4.91 8.43
N GLN A 161 -15.49 -5.08 7.11
CA GLN A 161 -14.33 -5.71 6.48
C GLN A 161 -13.42 -4.65 5.88
N TYR A 162 -12.12 -4.93 5.96
CA TYR A 162 -11.06 -4.09 5.47
C TYR A 162 -10.23 -4.86 4.44
N PHE A 163 -10.19 -4.33 3.23
CA PHE A 163 -9.41 -4.89 2.14
C PHE A 163 -8.18 -4.03 1.90
N LEU A 164 -7.04 -4.70 1.75
CA LEU A 164 -5.74 -4.08 1.53
C LEU A 164 -5.23 -4.42 0.13
N SER A 165 -4.64 -3.44 -0.53
CA SER A 165 -3.87 -3.62 -1.76
C SER A 165 -2.66 -2.68 -1.75
N VAL A 166 -1.69 -2.94 -2.62
CA VAL A 166 -0.49 -2.11 -2.72
C VAL A 166 -0.72 -1.01 -3.74
N ASP A 167 -0.40 0.23 -3.36
CA ASP A 167 -0.52 1.39 -4.25
C ASP A 167 0.41 1.30 -5.46
N VAL A 168 -0.05 1.81 -6.60
CA VAL A 168 0.66 1.87 -7.88
C VAL A 168 1.98 2.66 -7.75
N GLU A 169 2.02 3.72 -6.94
CA GLU A 169 3.26 4.46 -6.69
C GLU A 169 4.33 3.58 -6.03
N SER A 170 3.94 2.78 -5.04
CA SER A 170 4.80 1.84 -4.33
C SER A 170 5.30 0.71 -5.24
N MET A 171 4.41 0.17 -6.09
CA MET A 171 4.79 -0.83 -7.10
C MET A 171 5.84 -0.28 -8.08
N ASN A 172 5.63 0.95 -8.56
CA ASN A 172 6.60 1.62 -9.44
C ASN A 172 7.93 1.90 -8.74
N ARG A 173 7.91 2.26 -7.45
CA ARG A 173 9.12 2.45 -6.65
C ARG A 173 9.91 1.15 -6.51
N TYR A 174 9.23 0.03 -6.27
CA TYR A 174 9.84 -1.30 -6.26
C TYR A 174 10.44 -1.65 -7.62
N HIS A 175 9.69 -1.47 -8.72
CA HIS A 175 10.17 -1.71 -10.07
C HIS A 175 11.43 -0.89 -10.38
N ASN A 176 11.43 0.40 -10.04
CA ASN A 176 12.58 1.29 -10.23
C ASN A 176 13.78 0.87 -9.38
N ARG A 177 13.55 0.37 -8.15
CA ARG A 177 14.62 -0.19 -7.32
C ARG A 177 15.26 -1.42 -7.98
N VAL A 178 14.47 -2.34 -8.53
CA VAL A 178 14.98 -3.50 -9.27
C VAL A 178 15.76 -3.05 -10.52
N ARG A 179 15.24 -2.07 -11.27
CA ARG A 179 15.97 -1.48 -12.41
C ARG A 179 17.32 -0.89 -12.00
N GLN A 180 17.38 -0.19 -10.87
CA GLN A 180 18.62 0.35 -10.33
C GLN A 180 19.63 -0.76 -10.00
N ILE A 181 19.17 -1.87 -9.42
CA ILE A 181 20.02 -3.04 -9.14
C ILE A 181 20.60 -3.58 -10.46
N LEU A 182 19.78 -3.74 -11.50
CA LEU A 182 20.20 -4.23 -12.81
C LEU A 182 21.20 -3.27 -13.48
N MET A 183 20.96 -1.97 -13.46
CA MET A 183 21.85 -0.97 -14.07
C MET A 183 23.19 -0.86 -13.35
N ALA A 184 23.20 -0.99 -12.02
CA ALA A 184 24.42 -0.93 -11.21
C ALA A 184 25.22 -2.26 -11.19
N SER A 185 24.73 -3.31 -11.86
CA SER A 185 25.30 -4.67 -11.80
C SER A 185 26.38 -4.97 -12.85
N GLY A 186 26.93 -3.96 -13.54
CA GLY A 186 27.82 -4.10 -14.69
C GLY A 186 28.96 -5.11 -14.50
N SER A 187 29.76 -4.94 -13.45
CA SER A 187 30.93 -5.79 -13.12
C SER A 187 30.96 -6.22 -11.65
N THR A 188 29.79 -6.26 -11.00
CA THR A 188 29.67 -6.71 -9.61
C THR A 188 29.53 -8.23 -9.52
N THR A 189 29.98 -8.83 -8.42
CA THR A 189 29.82 -10.27 -8.19
C THR A 189 28.34 -10.69 -8.16
N PHE A 190 28.02 -11.91 -8.60
CA PHE A 190 26.65 -12.41 -8.60
C PHE A 190 26.04 -12.48 -7.20
N THR A 191 26.85 -12.78 -6.19
CA THR A 191 26.45 -12.73 -4.78
C THR A 191 25.99 -11.33 -4.35
N LYS A 192 26.65 -10.26 -4.81
CA LYS A 192 26.21 -8.88 -4.52
C LYS A 192 24.88 -8.54 -5.22
N ILE A 193 24.64 -9.10 -6.41
CA ILE A 193 23.37 -8.92 -7.13
C ILE A 193 22.25 -9.64 -6.35
N ALA A 194 22.46 -10.90 -5.97
CA ALA A 194 21.50 -11.69 -5.19
C ALA A 194 21.20 -11.04 -3.83
N ASN A 195 22.22 -10.55 -3.11
CA ASN A 195 22.01 -9.86 -1.83
C ASN A 195 21.20 -8.56 -1.95
N LYS A 196 21.42 -7.77 -3.02
CA LYS A 196 20.62 -6.55 -3.28
C LYS A 196 19.18 -6.90 -3.65
N TRP A 197 18.98 -7.98 -4.41
CA TRP A 197 17.65 -8.51 -4.70
C TRP A 197 16.94 -8.94 -3.42
N ASN A 198 17.58 -9.79 -2.60
CA ASN A 198 17.04 -10.27 -1.33
C ASN A 198 16.63 -9.11 -0.42
N ALA A 199 17.48 -8.10 -0.26
CA ALA A 199 17.16 -6.92 0.54
C ALA A 199 15.95 -6.13 -0.01
N ALA A 200 15.83 -5.99 -1.34
CA ALA A 200 14.70 -5.33 -1.96
C ALA A 200 13.41 -6.14 -1.81
N LEU A 201 13.49 -7.47 -2.02
CA LEU A 201 12.38 -8.39 -1.92
C LEU A 201 11.84 -8.48 -0.49
N ILE A 202 12.73 -8.69 0.49
CA ILE A 202 12.38 -8.68 1.91
C ILE A 202 11.73 -7.36 2.27
N GLY A 203 12.34 -6.22 1.91
CA GLY A 203 11.77 -4.90 2.22
C GLY A 203 10.36 -4.69 1.66
N CYS A 204 10.06 -5.23 0.48
CA CYS A 204 8.71 -5.22 -0.10
C CYS A 204 7.76 -6.15 0.68
N MET A 205 8.15 -7.42 0.84
CA MET A 205 7.30 -8.46 1.41
C MET A 205 7.02 -8.26 2.90
N THR A 206 8.01 -7.83 3.69
CA THR A 206 7.83 -7.60 5.14
C THR A 206 7.07 -6.33 5.45
N TYR A 207 7.08 -5.35 4.54
CA TYR A 207 6.30 -4.12 4.67
C TYR A 207 4.84 -4.35 4.29
N PHE A 208 4.58 -4.87 3.09
CA PHE A 208 3.22 -5.01 2.55
C PHE A 208 2.49 -6.29 3.00
N ARG A 209 3.22 -7.37 3.33
CA ARG A 209 2.70 -8.64 3.86
C ARG A 209 1.46 -9.15 3.10
N GLU A 210 0.32 -9.29 3.78
CA GLU A 210 -0.96 -9.75 3.22
C GLU A 210 -1.46 -8.94 2.03
N ALA A 211 -1.13 -7.63 1.95
CA ALA A 211 -1.55 -6.79 0.83
C ALA A 211 -0.95 -7.23 -0.52
N VAL A 212 0.18 -7.96 -0.49
CA VAL A 212 0.82 -8.49 -1.71
C VAL A 212 -0.06 -9.54 -2.38
N VAL A 213 -0.72 -10.40 -1.60
CA VAL A 213 -1.56 -11.50 -2.13
C VAL A 213 -2.80 -10.95 -2.82
N ASN A 214 -3.40 -9.91 -2.25
CA ASN A 214 -4.55 -9.24 -2.85
C ASN A 214 -4.20 -8.48 -4.15
N THR A 215 -2.93 -8.13 -4.35
CA THR A 215 -2.49 -7.31 -5.48
C THR A 215 -1.87 -8.17 -6.58
N GLN A 216 -2.70 -8.65 -7.51
CA GLN A 216 -2.26 -9.49 -8.64
C GLN A 216 -1.17 -8.84 -9.50
N GLU A 217 -1.28 -7.53 -9.74
CA GLU A 217 -0.30 -6.76 -10.52
C GLU A 217 1.10 -6.77 -9.88
N LEU A 218 1.17 -6.77 -8.55
CA LEU A 218 2.42 -6.85 -7.82
C LEU A 218 3.02 -8.27 -7.88
N LEU A 219 2.19 -9.32 -7.78
CA LEU A 219 2.65 -10.70 -7.95
C LEU A 219 3.29 -10.91 -9.34
N ASP A 220 2.63 -10.41 -10.38
CA ASP A 220 3.16 -10.41 -11.75
C ASP A 220 4.50 -9.68 -11.85
N LEU A 221 4.59 -8.50 -11.24
CA LEU A 221 5.81 -7.68 -11.20
C LEU A 221 6.95 -8.37 -10.45
N LEU A 222 6.65 -9.08 -9.35
CA LEU A 222 7.62 -9.83 -8.55
C LEU A 222 8.23 -10.97 -9.37
N VAL A 223 7.39 -11.76 -10.05
CA VAL A 223 7.83 -12.84 -10.95
C VAL A 223 8.69 -12.29 -12.09
N GLU A 224 8.25 -11.22 -12.75
CA GLU A 224 8.99 -10.62 -13.84
C GLU A 224 10.36 -10.09 -13.37
N SER A 225 10.39 -9.47 -12.19
CA SER A 225 11.60 -8.93 -11.58
C SER A 225 12.60 -10.02 -11.22
N GLU A 226 12.12 -11.13 -10.64
CA GLU A 226 12.93 -12.30 -10.31
C GLU A 226 13.57 -12.90 -11.57
N ASN A 227 12.77 -13.11 -12.62
CA ASN A 227 13.25 -13.60 -13.91
C ASN A 227 14.30 -12.67 -14.55
N LYS A 228 14.15 -11.35 -14.41
CA LYS A 228 15.13 -10.37 -14.91
C LYS A 228 16.46 -10.47 -14.15
N ILE A 229 16.42 -10.65 -12.83
CA ILE A 229 17.63 -10.80 -12.00
C ILE A 229 18.36 -12.11 -12.35
N GLN A 230 17.63 -13.23 -12.46
CA GLN A 230 18.22 -14.50 -12.90
C GLN A 230 18.82 -14.37 -14.31
N THR A 231 18.10 -13.73 -15.23
CA THR A 231 18.58 -13.51 -16.60
C THR A 231 19.85 -12.65 -16.62
N ARG A 232 19.97 -11.66 -15.72
CA ARG A 232 21.19 -10.85 -15.61
C ARG A 232 22.40 -11.68 -15.17
N ILE A 233 22.23 -12.60 -14.22
CA ILE A 233 23.27 -13.53 -13.78
C ILE A 233 23.67 -14.49 -14.92
N LYS A 234 22.67 -15.05 -15.62
CA LYS A 234 22.84 -15.90 -16.82
C LYS A 234 23.67 -15.19 -17.90
N ILE A 235 23.35 -13.93 -18.22
CA ILE A 235 24.11 -13.10 -19.17
C ILE A 235 25.57 -12.91 -18.71
N GLY A 236 25.81 -12.75 -17.40
CA GLY A 236 27.16 -12.65 -16.86
C GLY A 236 28.02 -13.89 -17.09
N LEU A 237 27.40 -15.07 -17.28
CA LEU A 237 28.05 -16.34 -17.60
C LEU A 237 28.00 -16.68 -19.10
N ASN A 238 27.58 -15.72 -19.94
CA ASN A 238 27.47 -15.86 -21.39
C ASN A 238 26.60 -17.05 -21.85
N SER A 239 25.56 -17.39 -21.08
CA SER A 239 24.58 -18.41 -21.48
C SER A 239 23.20 -18.09 -20.93
N LYS A 240 22.15 -18.35 -21.70
CA LYS A 240 20.74 -18.23 -21.26
C LYS A 240 19.99 -19.56 -21.23
N MET A 241 20.70 -20.67 -21.51
CA MET A 241 20.08 -21.97 -21.71
C MET A 241 19.54 -22.52 -20.38
N PRO A 242 18.22 -22.82 -20.26
CA PRO A 242 17.61 -23.24 -18.98
C PRO A 242 18.27 -24.46 -18.35
N SER A 243 18.66 -25.45 -19.16
CA SER A 243 19.32 -26.69 -18.68
C SER A 243 20.65 -26.47 -17.97
N ARG A 244 21.33 -25.34 -18.22
CA ARG A 244 22.60 -24.99 -17.54
C ARG A 244 22.38 -24.28 -16.20
N PHE A 245 21.16 -23.85 -15.93
CA PHE A 245 20.82 -23.03 -14.77
C PHE A 245 19.60 -23.61 -14.06
N PRO A 246 19.72 -24.82 -13.48
CA PRO A 246 18.67 -25.37 -12.64
C PRO A 246 18.44 -24.46 -11.42
N PRO A 247 17.21 -24.45 -10.85
CA PRO A 247 16.84 -23.60 -9.71
C PRO A 247 17.82 -23.66 -8.53
N VAL A 248 18.41 -24.84 -8.29
CA VAL A 248 19.40 -25.10 -7.25
C VAL A 248 20.55 -24.08 -7.25
N VAL A 249 21.03 -23.64 -8.42
CA VAL A 249 22.16 -22.70 -8.55
C VAL A 249 21.82 -21.32 -7.95
N PHE A 250 20.55 -20.91 -8.02
CA PHE A 250 20.10 -19.63 -7.52
C PHE A 250 19.71 -19.70 -6.04
N TYR A 251 18.97 -20.73 -5.64
CA TYR A 251 18.27 -20.74 -4.35
C TYR A 251 19.00 -21.44 -3.21
N THR A 252 20.01 -22.27 -3.50
CA THR A 252 20.76 -22.93 -2.42
C THR A 252 21.54 -21.91 -1.59
N PRO A 253 21.58 -22.07 -0.25
CA PRO A 253 22.25 -21.14 0.65
C PRO A 253 23.70 -20.85 0.25
N THR A 254 24.16 -19.64 0.58
CA THR A 254 25.55 -19.21 0.29
C THR A 254 26.58 -20.08 1.01
N GLU A 255 26.24 -20.63 2.17
CA GLU A 255 27.05 -21.57 2.95
C GLU A 255 27.33 -22.88 2.18
N LEU A 256 26.43 -23.27 1.28
CA LEU A 256 26.59 -24.44 0.41
C LEU A 256 27.20 -24.07 -0.96
N GLY A 257 27.76 -22.87 -1.09
CA GLY A 257 28.55 -22.44 -2.25
C GLY A 257 27.76 -21.77 -3.38
N CYS A 258 26.47 -21.49 -3.21
CA CYS A 258 25.62 -20.87 -4.23
C CYS A 258 25.16 -19.44 -3.86
N LEU A 259 24.12 -18.93 -4.52
CA LEU A 259 23.74 -17.52 -4.42
C LEU A 259 22.81 -17.18 -3.25
N GLY A 260 22.09 -18.16 -2.69
CA GLY A 260 21.13 -17.92 -1.61
C GLY A 260 20.05 -16.89 -1.97
N MET A 261 19.59 -16.89 -3.22
CA MET A 261 18.53 -15.98 -3.66
C MET A 261 17.20 -16.39 -3.00
N LEU A 262 16.39 -15.42 -2.59
CA LEU A 262 15.04 -15.68 -2.09
C LEU A 262 14.04 -15.69 -3.26
N SER A 263 13.13 -16.66 -3.22
CA SER A 263 12.08 -16.86 -4.20
C SER A 263 10.75 -16.28 -3.73
N VAL A 264 10.05 -15.62 -4.65
CA VAL A 264 8.62 -15.30 -4.50
C VAL A 264 7.81 -15.75 -5.72
N GLY A 265 8.45 -15.92 -6.89
CA GLY A 265 7.78 -16.14 -8.16
C GLY A 265 7.34 -17.56 -8.49
N HIS A 266 7.70 -18.56 -7.66
CA HIS A 266 7.24 -19.94 -7.82
C HIS A 266 5.81 -20.18 -7.30
N ILE A 267 4.98 -19.13 -7.31
CA ILE A 267 3.56 -19.19 -6.95
C ILE A 267 2.71 -19.37 -8.21
N SER A 268 1.66 -20.17 -8.09
CA SER A 268 0.56 -20.20 -9.06
C SER A 268 -0.28 -18.94 -8.89
N ILE A 269 -0.21 -18.03 -9.86
CA ILE A 269 -0.94 -16.76 -9.78
C ILE A 269 -2.42 -17.02 -10.06
N PRO A 270 -3.34 -16.60 -9.17
CA PRO A 270 -4.76 -16.74 -9.41
C PRO A 270 -5.20 -15.87 -10.58
N GLN A 271 -5.91 -16.45 -11.53
CA GLN A 271 -6.53 -15.76 -12.66
C GLN A 271 -8.04 -15.97 -12.64
N SER A 272 -8.77 -14.90 -12.90
CA SER A 272 -10.21 -14.88 -13.15
C SER A 272 -10.47 -14.37 -14.56
N ASP A 273 -11.69 -14.54 -15.08
CA ASP A 273 -12.09 -13.96 -16.37
C ASP A 273 -11.86 -12.44 -16.38
N LEU A 274 -10.96 -11.98 -17.27
CA LEU A 274 -10.58 -10.57 -17.42
C LEU A 274 -11.76 -9.68 -17.81
N ARG A 275 -12.81 -10.25 -18.43
CA ARG A 275 -14.00 -9.49 -18.83
C ARG A 275 -14.84 -9.04 -17.64
N TRP A 276 -15.01 -9.92 -16.65
CA TRP A 276 -15.87 -9.68 -15.48
C TRP A 276 -15.10 -9.22 -14.23
N SER A 277 -13.80 -9.50 -14.15
CA SER A 277 -12.92 -9.05 -13.05
C SER A 277 -12.95 -7.53 -12.80
N LYS A 278 -13.21 -6.71 -13.83
CA LYS A 278 -13.31 -5.26 -13.71
C LYS A 278 -14.61 -4.77 -13.05
N GLN A 279 -15.67 -5.57 -13.09
CA GLN A 279 -16.99 -5.19 -12.60
C GLN A 279 -17.31 -5.81 -11.24
N THR A 280 -16.92 -7.07 -11.03
CA THR A 280 -17.14 -7.80 -9.79
C THR A 280 -15.93 -8.66 -9.45
N ASN A 281 -15.74 -8.95 -8.16
CA ASN A 281 -14.78 -9.96 -7.71
C ASN A 281 -15.34 -11.34 -8.05
N VAL A 282 -15.26 -11.74 -9.32
CA VAL A 282 -15.45 -13.14 -9.71
C VAL A 282 -14.33 -13.92 -9.03
N GLY A 283 -14.68 -15.00 -8.33
CA GLY A 283 -13.71 -15.84 -7.64
C GLY A 283 -12.60 -16.35 -8.59
N ILE A 284 -11.57 -16.97 -8.00
CA ILE A 284 -10.46 -17.53 -8.76
C ILE A 284 -10.99 -18.72 -9.58
N THR A 285 -10.87 -18.66 -10.91
CA THR A 285 -11.34 -19.73 -11.80
C THR A 285 -10.18 -20.56 -12.37
N HIS A 286 -9.01 -19.95 -12.53
CA HIS A 286 -7.82 -20.57 -13.10
C HIS A 286 -6.57 -20.19 -12.29
N PHE A 287 -5.51 -20.99 -12.45
CA PHE A 287 -4.19 -20.68 -11.93
C PHE A 287 -3.19 -20.67 -13.08
N CYS A 288 -2.30 -19.69 -13.10
CA CYS A 288 -1.24 -19.56 -14.09
C CYS A 288 0.13 -19.74 -13.42
N SER A 289 0.89 -20.75 -13.86
CA SER A 289 2.30 -20.88 -13.49
C SER A 289 3.14 -19.98 -14.41
N ARG A 290 3.93 -19.07 -13.83
CA ARG A 290 4.78 -18.13 -14.58
C ARG A 290 6.28 -18.45 -14.53
N MET A 291 6.68 -19.48 -13.79
CA MET A 291 8.08 -19.95 -13.74
C MET A 291 8.14 -21.46 -13.94
N ASN A 292 9.04 -21.90 -14.83
CA ASN A 292 9.24 -23.32 -15.11
C ASN A 292 10.21 -23.94 -14.09
N HIS A 293 9.86 -25.12 -13.59
CA HIS A 293 10.71 -26.00 -12.79
C HIS A 293 10.41 -27.45 -13.18
N ASP A 294 11.28 -28.38 -12.80
CA ASP A 294 11.06 -29.80 -13.04
C ASP A 294 9.82 -30.29 -12.27
N GLU A 295 9.08 -31.23 -12.85
CA GLU A 295 7.88 -31.80 -12.25
C GLU A 295 8.20 -32.31 -10.82
N ASP A 296 7.40 -31.89 -9.83
CA ASP A 296 7.50 -32.19 -8.39
C ASP A 296 8.52 -31.39 -7.54
N GLN A 297 9.25 -30.42 -8.09
CA GLN A 297 10.18 -29.61 -7.28
C GLN A 297 9.53 -28.37 -6.65
N LEU A 298 9.08 -28.47 -5.38
CA LEU A 298 8.59 -27.31 -4.62
C LEU A 298 9.75 -26.41 -4.16
N ILE A 299 9.75 -25.16 -4.63
CA ILE A 299 10.70 -24.13 -4.19
C ILE A 299 10.04 -23.30 -3.09
N LEU A 300 10.71 -23.18 -1.94
CA LEU A 300 10.21 -22.41 -0.81
C LEU A 300 10.01 -20.93 -1.21
N ILE A 301 8.80 -20.45 -0.97
CA ILE A 301 8.37 -19.07 -1.22
C ILE A 301 8.50 -18.29 0.08
N LEU A 302 8.84 -17.01 -0.01
CA LEU A 302 9.00 -16.18 1.19
C LEU A 302 7.70 -15.94 1.98
N TYR A 303 6.55 -15.86 1.30
CA TYR A 303 5.27 -15.41 1.92
C TYR A 303 4.81 -16.26 3.12
N PRO A 304 4.77 -17.62 3.06
CA PRO A 304 4.35 -18.44 4.19
C PRO A 304 5.23 -18.32 5.45
N HIS A 305 6.44 -17.76 5.31
CA HIS A 305 7.35 -17.53 6.42
C HIS A 305 7.23 -16.13 7.04
N ILE A 306 6.34 -15.28 6.51
CA ILE A 306 6.05 -13.94 7.03
C ILE A 306 4.70 -13.98 7.73
N VAL A 307 4.68 -13.65 9.02
CA VAL A 307 3.44 -13.52 9.79
C VAL A 307 2.65 -12.31 9.27
N PRO A 308 1.33 -12.43 9.01
CA PRO A 308 0.45 -11.30 8.65
C PRO A 308 0.49 -10.14 9.67
N TRP A 309 -0.07 -8.98 9.34
CA TRP A 309 -0.14 -7.85 10.29
C TRP A 309 -1.23 -8.04 11.35
N GLU A 310 -2.31 -8.76 11.02
CA GLU A 310 -3.47 -9.01 11.91
C GLU A 310 -3.28 -10.19 12.88
N ALA A 311 -2.31 -11.07 12.62
CA ALA A 311 -2.13 -12.35 13.31
C ALA A 311 -1.84 -12.25 14.82
#